data_AF-A0A3D3P9A2-F1
#
_entry.id   AF-A0A3D3P9A2-F1
#
_cell.length_a   1.000
_cell.length_b   1.000
_cell.length_c   1.000
_cell.angle_alpha   90.00
_cell.angle_beta   90.00
_cell.angle_gamma   90.00
#
_symmetry.space_group_name_H-M   'P 1'
#
loop_
_entity.id
_entity.type
_entity.pdbx_description
1 polymer ?
#
loop_
_entity_poly.entity_id
_entity_poly.type
_entity_poly.pdbx_seq_one_letter_code
_entity_poly.pdbx_strand_id
1 'polypeptide(L)' 'MQDSKTKKLSTRHLLGIKDLTPRDIELIFETADTFKDVLNRPIKKVPSLRDITIANIFFENSTR' A
#
# COMPACT_ATOMS: atom_id res chain seq x y z
N MET A 1 7.64 12.58 -22.80
CA MET A 1 6.42 12.64 -21.96
C MET A 1 6.07 11.20 -21.61
N GLN A 2 6.64 10.67 -20.53
CA GLN A 2 6.32 9.31 -20.09
C GLN A 2 5.15 9.42 -19.12
N ASP A 3 3.97 8.99 -19.57
CA ASP A 3 2.80 8.85 -18.70
C ASP A 3 3.17 7.88 -17.58
N SER A 4 3.25 8.40 -16.36
CA SER A 4 3.32 7.60 -15.15
C SER A 4 2.03 6.80 -15.07
N LYS A 5 2.02 5.58 -15.61
CA LYS A 5 0.93 4.62 -15.40
C LYS A 5 0.81 4.43 -13.89
N THR A 6 -0.23 4.99 -13.31
CA THR A 6 -0.55 4.82 -11.90
C THR A 6 -0.78 3.32 -11.67
N LYS A 7 0.18 2.64 -11.05
CA LYS A 7 0.02 1.24 -10.67
C LYS A 7 -1.10 1.17 -9.63
N LYS A 8 -2.23 0.58 -10.00
CA LYS A 8 -3.44 0.51 -9.19
C LYS A 8 -3.91 -0.93 -9.13
N LEU A 9 -4.41 -1.36 -7.97
CA LEU A 9 -5.04 -2.66 -7.82
C LEU A 9 -6.30 -2.75 -8.68
N SER A 10 -6.62 -3.96 -9.13
CA SER A 10 -7.85 -4.28 -9.88
C SER A 10 -9.13 -4.00 -9.09
N THR A 11 -9.06 -4.02 -7.76
CA THR A 11 -10.17 -3.69 -6.84
C THR A 11 -9.94 -2.40 -6.07
N ARG A 12 -11.04 -1.71 -5.73
CA ARG A 12 -11.03 -0.53 -4.84
C ARG A 12 -11.00 -0.92 -3.37
N HIS A 13 -11.70 -1.98 -2.98
CA HIS A 13 -11.87 -2.40 -1.59
C HIS A 13 -11.16 -3.74 -1.37
N LEU A 14 -10.16 -3.76 -0.50
CA LEU A 14 -9.43 -4.96 -0.12
C LEU A 14 -10.13 -5.64 1.06
N LEU A 15 -11.16 -6.45 0.77
CA LEU A 15 -11.93 -7.19 1.77
C LEU A 15 -11.38 -8.60 2.05
N GLY A 16 -10.52 -9.10 1.15
CA GLY A 16 -9.91 -10.42 1.20
C GLY A 16 -9.09 -10.66 -0.07
N ILE A 17 -8.53 -11.86 -0.20
CA ILE A 17 -7.65 -12.22 -1.32
C ILE A 17 -8.39 -12.78 -2.55
N LYS A 18 -9.68 -13.07 -2.43
CA LYS A 18 -10.48 -13.76 -3.45
C LYS A 18 -10.47 -13.05 -4.80
N ASP A 19 -10.58 -11.72 -4.77
CA ASP A 19 -10.71 -10.89 -5.97
C ASP A 19 -9.35 -10.33 -6.44
N LEU A 20 -8.25 -10.73 -5.80
CA LEU A 20 -6.92 -10.33 -6.21
C LEU A 20 -6.44 -11.19 -7.38
N THR A 21 -5.90 -10.53 -8.40
CA THR A 21 -5.19 -11.21 -9.46
C THR A 21 -3.73 -11.47 -9.04
N PRO A 22 -3.02 -12.42 -9.66
CA PRO A 22 -1.58 -12.59 -9.43
C PRO A 22 -0.80 -11.28 -9.62
N ARG A 23 -1.20 -10.45 -10.59
CA ARG A 23 -0.56 -9.16 -10.85
C ARG A 23 -0.76 -8.14 -9.72
N ASP A 24 -1.91 -8.18 -9.05
CA ASP A 24 -2.16 -7.33 -7.87
C ASP A 24 -1.25 -7.73 -6.71
N ILE A 25 -1.02 -9.04 -6.52
CA ILE A 25 -0.14 -9.56 -5.48
C ILE A 25 1.31 -9.14 -5.75
N GLU A 26 1.79 -9.31 -6.98
CA GLU A 26 3.11 -8.83 -7.41
C GLU A 26 3.26 -7.32 -7.16
N LEU A 27 2.24 -6.54 -7.50
CA LEU A 27 2.24 -5.10 -7.26
C LEU A 27 2.36 -4.75 -5.76
N ILE A 28 1.65 -5.47 -4.90
CA ILE A 28 1.75 -5.29 -3.44
C ILE A 28 3.17 -5.59 -2.97
N PHE A 29 3.80 -6.67 -3.43
CA PHE A 29 5.17 -7.01 -3.06
C PHE A 29 6.20 -6.00 -3.58
N GLU A 30 6.13 -5.61 -4.87
CA GLU A 30 6.99 -4.57 -5.46
C GLU A 30 6.91 -3.26 -4.65
N THR A 31 5.69 -2.89 -4.24
CA THR A 31 5.46 -1.70 -3.43
C THR A 31 6.04 -1.87 -2.02
N ALA A 32 5.80 -3.00 -1.37
CA ALA A 32 6.32 -3.29 -0.02
C ALA A 32 7.85 -3.26 0.04
N ASP A 33 8.54 -3.84 -0.95
CA ASP A 33 10.00 -3.81 -1.04
C ASP A 33 10.52 -2.38 -1.18
N THR A 34 9.86 -1.56 -2.01
CA THR A 34 10.21 -0.14 -2.15
C THR A 34 10.06 0.61 -0.81
N PHE A 35 9.00 0.34 -0.05
CA PHE A 35 8.78 0.96 1.26
C PHE A 35 9.79 0.48 2.31
N LYS A 36 10.16 -0.81 2.27
CA LYS A 36 11.20 -1.37 3.15
C LYS A 36 12.52 -0.63 2.99
N ASP A 37 12.92 -0.35 1.76
CA ASP A 37 14.14 0.43 1.48
C ASP A 37 14.04 1.87 1.98
N VAL A 38 12.87 2.51 1.84
CA VAL A 38 12.63 3.87 2.35
C VAL A 38 12.76 3.93 3.87
N LEU A 39 12.26 2.92 4.59
CA LEU A 39 12.34 2.86 6.05
C LEU A 39 13.76 2.73 6.58
N ASN A 40 14.69 2.21 5.77
CA ASN A 40 16.10 2.05 6.11
C ASN A 40 16.93 3.32 5.82
N ARG A 41 16.35 4.35 5.18
CA ARG A 41 17.07 5.59 4.86
C ARG A 41 17.19 6.50 6.09
N PRO A 42 18.28 7.29 6.20
CA PRO A 42 18.44 8.28 7.28
C PRO A 42 17.29 9.29 7.37
N ILE A 43 16.67 9.60 6.22
CA ILE A 43 15.48 10.45 6.14
C ILE A 43 14.33 9.61 5.58
N LYS A 44 13.45 9.16 6.46
CA LYS A 44 12.27 8.33 6.14
C LYS A 44 11.10 9.17 5.61
N LYS A 45 11.35 10.18 4.77
CA LYS A 45 10.28 11.04 4.23
C LYS A 45 9.80 10.50 2.89
N VAL A 46 8.60 9.91 2.89
CA VAL A 46 7.79 9.71 1.68
C VAL A 46 6.48 10.49 1.86
N PRO A 47 6.12 11.38 0.92
CA PRO A 47 4.96 12.28 1.07
C PRO A 47 3.61 11.62 0.77
N SER A 48 3.57 10.31 0.51
CA SER A 48 2.43 9.63 -0.12
C SER A 48 1.12 9.67 0.67
N LEU A 49 1.18 9.84 2.01
CA LEU A 49 0.00 9.92 2.88
C LEU A 49 -0.14 11.27 3.59
N ARG A 50 0.66 12.28 3.19
CA ARG A 50 0.49 13.63 3.77
C ARG A 50 -0.93 14.11 3.47
N ASP A 51 -1.55 14.72 4.47
CA ASP A 51 -2.93 15.22 4.42
C ASP A 51 -4.01 14.13 4.25
N ILE A 52 -3.67 12.86 4.47
CA ILE A 52 -4.62 11.73 4.49
C ILE A 52 -4.86 11.29 5.94
N THR A 53 -6.13 11.25 6.37
CA THR A 53 -6.55 10.66 7.65
C THR A 53 -6.94 9.20 7.46
N ILE A 54 -6.33 8.28 8.22
CA ILE A 54 -6.69 6.86 8.25
C ILE A 54 -7.50 6.59 9.53
N ALA A 55 -8.70 6.03 9.39
CA ALA A 55 -9.53 5.62 10.51
C ALA A 55 -9.39 4.11 10.75
N ASN A 56 -8.92 3.73 11.94
CA ASN A 56 -8.82 2.35 12.38
C ASN A 56 -10.07 2.00 13.22
N ILE A 57 -10.92 1.09 12.73
CA ILE A 57 -12.17 0.71 13.37
C ILE A 57 -12.09 -0.77 13.75
N PHE A 58 -12.04 -1.05 15.05
CA PHE A 58 -11.98 -2.39 15.61
C PHE A 58 -13.14 -2.60 16.59
N PHE A 59 -13.93 -3.65 16.37
CA PHE A 59 -14.98 -4.09 17.30
C PHE A 59 -14.45 -5.07 18.36
N GLU A 60 -13.26 -5.62 18.13
CA GLU A 60 -12.54 -6.54 19.01
C GLU A 60 -11.07 -6.12 19.09
N ASN A 61 -10.39 -6.39 20.22
CA ASN A 61 -9.00 -5.96 20.42
C ASN A 61 -8.05 -6.57 19.36
N SER A 62 -7.22 -5.72 18.72
CA SER A 62 -6.18 -6.12 17.77
C SER A 62 -4.92 -5.28 18.00
N THR A 63 -3.80 -5.94 18.34
CA THR A 63 -2.55 -5.28 18.77
C THR A 63 -1.29 -5.80 18.05
N ARG A 64 -1.46 -6.59 16.99
CA ARG A 64 -0.34 -7.13 16.20
C ARG A 64 0.24 -6.07 15.28
#